data_AF-A0A958G4A8-F1
#
_entry.id   AF-A0A958G4A8-F1
#
_cell.length_a   1.000
_cell.length_b   1.000
_cell.length_c   1.000
_cell.angle_alpha   90.00
_cell.angle_beta   90.00
_cell.angle_gamma   90.00
#
_symmetry.space_group_name_H-M   'P 1'
#
loop_
_entity.id
_entity.type
_entity.pdbx_description
1 polymer ?
#
loop_
_entity_poly.entity_id
_entity_poly.type
_entity_poly.pdbx_seq_one_letter_code
_entity_poly.pdbx_strand_id
1 'polypeptide(L)'
;LRRDYGYCVEKANLLGACARALGIPARLGFANVRNHIGTARLEKMLRTDVLVFHGYVELYLEEHWVKATPAFNAALCRRLGVAPLAFDGRHDSLFQQYDSSGGKFMEYLHDYGTFPDVPRELFIDELKKHYPHIFEHPQPYSDELYIMT
;
A
#
# COMPACT_ATOMS: atom_id res chain seq x y z
N LEU A 1 9.01 -13.61 -9.88
CA LEU A 1 8.29 -13.85 -8.61
C LEU A 1 8.95 -15.03 -7.90
N ARG A 2 9.68 -14.81 -6.81
CA ARG A 2 10.43 -15.86 -6.06
C ARG A 2 9.89 -16.11 -4.64
N ARG A 3 8.96 -15.28 -4.19
CA ARG A 3 8.32 -15.27 -2.86
C ARG A 3 6.81 -15.17 -3.07
N ASP A 4 6.04 -15.64 -2.10
CA ASP A 4 4.57 -15.62 -2.07
C ASP A 4 4.01 -14.50 -1.14
N TYR A 5 4.89 -13.63 -0.65
CA TYR A 5 4.55 -12.48 0.19
C TYR A 5 5.13 -11.18 -0.36
N GLY A 6 4.57 -10.06 0.09
CA GLY A 6 5.06 -8.72 -0.20
C GLY A 6 4.20 -7.62 0.45
N TYR A 7 4.66 -6.38 0.38
CA TYR A 7 3.95 -5.21 0.91
C TYR A 7 3.26 -4.37 -0.18
N CYS A 8 2.58 -3.30 0.22
CA CYS A 8 1.74 -2.50 -0.68
C CYS A 8 2.49 -1.96 -1.91
N VAL A 9 3.73 -1.45 -1.74
CA VAL A 9 4.53 -0.94 -2.86
C VAL A 9 4.91 -2.05 -3.84
N GLU A 10 5.37 -3.21 -3.35
CA GLU A 10 5.71 -4.35 -4.22
C GLU A 10 4.51 -4.87 -4.98
N LYS A 11 3.35 -4.99 -4.32
CA LYS A 11 2.10 -5.43 -4.95
C LYS A 11 1.60 -4.41 -5.97
N ALA A 12 1.70 -3.12 -5.67
CA ALA A 12 1.36 -2.05 -6.61
C ALA A 12 2.30 -2.09 -7.83
N ASN A 13 3.60 -2.24 -7.60
CA ASN A 13 4.57 -2.36 -8.68
C ASN A 13 4.28 -3.58 -9.56
N LEU A 14 4.00 -4.74 -8.96
CA LEU A 14 3.64 -5.96 -9.68
C LEU A 14 2.36 -5.76 -10.52
N LEU A 15 1.30 -5.20 -9.94
CA LEU A 15 0.05 -4.93 -10.66
C LEU A 15 0.28 -3.96 -11.84
N GLY A 16 1.01 -2.86 -11.59
CA GLY A 16 1.34 -1.89 -12.63
C GLY A 16 2.20 -2.49 -13.75
N ALA A 17 3.14 -3.38 -13.43
CA ALA A 17 3.94 -4.10 -14.42
C ALA A 17 3.07 -5.06 -15.26
N CYS A 18 2.19 -5.82 -14.61
CA CYS A 18 1.25 -6.72 -15.31
C CYS A 18 0.30 -5.96 -16.24
N ALA A 19 -0.26 -4.83 -15.79
CA ALA A 19 -1.11 -3.98 -16.62
C ALA A 19 -0.37 -3.46 -17.86
N ARG A 20 0.83 -2.91 -17.66
CA ARG A 20 1.68 -2.42 -18.77
C ARG A 20 2.04 -3.53 -19.75
N ALA A 21 2.34 -4.74 -19.27
CA ALA A 21 2.61 -5.90 -20.12
C ALA A 21 1.41 -6.32 -20.98
N LEU A 22 0.19 -5.99 -20.55
CA LEU A 22 -1.05 -6.22 -21.30
C LEU A 22 -1.48 -5.02 -22.17
N GLY A 23 -0.63 -3.99 -22.28
CA GLY A 23 -0.92 -2.78 -23.07
C GLY A 23 -1.86 -1.79 -22.37
N ILE A 24 -2.18 -2.00 -21.10
CA ILE A 24 -2.98 -1.05 -20.29
C ILE A 24 -2.01 0.00 -19.73
N PRO A 25 -2.19 1.30 -20.05
CA PRO A 25 -1.39 2.34 -19.43
C PRO A 25 -1.62 2.32 -17.92
N ALA A 26 -0.52 2.28 -17.16
CA ALA A 26 -0.57 2.25 -15.71
C ALA A 26 0.54 3.10 -15.09
N ARG A 27 0.23 3.71 -13.95
CA ARG A 27 1.19 4.47 -13.12
C ARG A 27 1.01 4.11 -11.66
N LEU A 28 2.08 4.25 -10.88
CA LEU A 28 2.05 3.99 -9.44
C LEU A 28 1.66 5.27 -8.70
N GLY A 29 0.86 5.16 -7.66
CA GLY A 29 0.55 6.26 -6.76
C GLY A 29 0.96 5.94 -5.32
N PHE A 30 1.35 6.97 -4.57
CA PHE A 30 1.84 6.80 -3.20
C PHE A 30 1.23 7.83 -2.25
N ALA A 31 0.93 7.41 -1.03
CA ALA A 31 0.39 8.27 0.00
C ALA A 31 0.80 7.84 1.42
N ASN A 32 0.79 8.77 2.36
CA ASN A 32 0.78 8.41 3.78
C ASN A 32 -0.65 8.19 4.23
N VAL A 33 -0.88 7.08 4.90
CA VAL A 33 -2.20 6.71 5.41
C VAL A 33 -2.12 6.34 6.88
N ARG A 34 -3.16 6.69 7.63
CA ARG A 34 -3.37 6.15 8.98
C ARG A 34 -4.35 5.00 8.87
N ASN A 35 -3.93 3.81 9.29
CA ASN A 35 -4.77 2.61 9.29
C ASN A 35 -5.19 2.27 10.71
N HIS A 36 -6.48 2.08 10.95
CA HIS A 36 -7.00 1.78 12.29
C HIS A 36 -7.17 0.27 12.56
N ILE A 37 -6.93 -0.62 11.58
CA ILE A 37 -7.22 -2.06 11.72
C ILE A 37 -6.07 -2.95 11.24
N GLY A 38 -5.76 -3.97 12.05
CA GLY A 38 -4.89 -5.10 11.65
C GLY A 38 -3.40 -4.85 11.75
N THR A 39 -3.03 -3.71 12.33
CA THR A 39 -1.67 -3.17 12.28
C THR A 39 -0.98 -3.12 13.64
N ALA A 40 -1.57 -3.52 14.76
CA ALA A 40 -0.95 -3.39 16.09
C ALA A 40 0.52 -3.90 16.18
N ARG A 41 0.84 -5.02 15.52
CA ARG A 41 2.24 -5.50 15.41
C ARG A 41 3.11 -4.57 14.56
N LEU A 42 2.57 -4.13 13.43
CA LEU A 42 3.21 -3.20 12.50
C LEU A 42 3.44 -1.84 13.17
N GLU A 43 2.44 -1.30 13.86
CA GLU A 43 2.49 -0.05 14.61
C GLU A 43 3.52 -0.11 15.73
N LYS A 44 3.61 -1.24 16.44
CA LYS A 44 4.65 -1.44 17.45
C LYS A 44 6.05 -1.40 16.84
N MET A 45 6.23 -1.95 15.64
CA MET A 45 7.50 -1.94 14.92
C MET A 45 7.82 -0.54 14.36
N LEU A 46 6.84 0.11 13.73
CA LEU A 46 6.94 1.45 13.17
C LEU A 46 6.98 2.55 14.23
N ARG A 47 6.58 2.24 15.47
CA ARG A 47 6.39 3.19 16.58
C ARG A 47 5.41 4.32 16.26
N THR A 48 4.48 4.08 15.34
CA THR A 48 3.43 5.02 14.90
C THR A 48 2.30 4.26 14.21
N ASP A 49 1.13 4.90 14.11
CA ASP A 49 -0.05 4.45 13.36
C ASP A 49 -0.07 4.92 11.90
N VAL A 50 0.98 5.66 11.48
CA VAL A 50 1.13 6.13 10.11
C VAL A 50 1.89 5.11 9.27
N LEU A 51 1.23 4.63 8.21
CA LEU A 51 1.84 3.87 7.13
C LEU A 51 2.34 4.85 6.06
N VAL A 52 3.65 4.99 5.98
CA VAL A 52 4.32 5.90 5.06
C VAL A 52 4.50 5.23 3.71
N PHE A 53 4.28 6.01 2.64
CA PHE A 53 4.50 5.57 1.27
C PHE A 53 3.64 4.36 0.83
N HIS A 54 2.37 4.33 1.27
CA HIS A 54 1.40 3.32 0.86
C HIS A 54 1.15 3.36 -0.65
N GLY A 55 1.37 2.23 -1.32
CA GLY A 55 1.27 2.11 -2.78
C GLY A 55 -0.12 1.71 -3.28
N TYR A 56 -0.58 2.39 -4.32
CA TYR A 56 -1.71 2.02 -5.18
C TYR A 56 -1.31 2.12 -6.67
N VAL A 57 -2.19 1.69 -7.57
CA VAL A 57 -1.99 1.79 -9.02
C VAL A 57 -3.12 2.58 -9.64
N GLU A 58 -2.83 3.45 -10.60
CA GLU A 58 -3.83 3.98 -11.52
C GLU A 58 -3.75 3.25 -12.85
N LEU A 59 -4.90 2.79 -13.34
CA LEU A 59 -5.07 2.10 -14.60
C LEU A 59 -5.89 2.99 -15.53
N TYR A 60 -5.43 3.17 -16.77
CA TYR A 60 -6.20 3.90 -17.78
C TYR A 60 -7.16 2.94 -18.48
N LEU A 61 -8.44 3.02 -18.11
CA LEU A 61 -9.51 2.11 -18.54
C LEU A 61 -10.69 2.93 -19.07
N GLU A 62 -11.27 2.50 -20.19
CA GLU A 62 -12.44 3.17 -20.80
C GLU A 62 -12.27 4.70 -20.95
N GLU A 63 -11.07 5.20 -21.25
CA GLU A 63 -10.71 6.64 -21.36
C GLU A 63 -10.56 7.42 -20.05
N HIS A 64 -10.55 6.74 -18.89
CA HIS A 64 -10.44 7.36 -17.57
C HIS A 64 -9.33 6.71 -16.73
N TRP A 65 -8.75 7.46 -15.79
CA TRP A 65 -7.87 6.90 -14.76
C TRP A 65 -8.70 6.35 -13.61
N VAL A 66 -8.49 5.09 -13.26
CA VAL A 66 -9.16 4.41 -12.15
C VAL A 66 -8.13 3.85 -11.18
N LYS A 67 -8.29 4.14 -9.90
CA LYS A 67 -7.35 3.74 -8.84
C LYS A 67 -7.67 2.35 -8.30
N ALA A 68 -6.64 1.54 -8.08
CA ALA A 68 -6.74 0.20 -7.53
C ALA A 68 -5.65 -0.03 -6.47
N THR A 69 -6.05 -0.46 -5.28
CA THR A 69 -5.14 -0.85 -4.19
C THR A 69 -5.01 -2.38 -4.12
N PRO A 70 -3.89 -2.99 -4.57
CA PRO A 70 -3.68 -4.44 -4.49
C PRO A 70 -3.16 -4.89 -3.10
N ALA A 71 -3.54 -4.21 -2.01
CA ALA A 71 -3.01 -4.48 -0.68
C ALA A 71 -3.80 -5.56 0.09
N PHE A 72 -5.11 -5.68 -0.15
CA PHE A 72 -6.03 -6.49 0.64
C PHE A 72 -6.38 -7.80 -0.08
N ASN A 73 -5.98 -8.94 0.49
CA ASN A 73 -6.40 -10.26 0.00
C ASN A 73 -7.51 -10.84 0.89
N ALA A 74 -8.24 -11.84 0.38
CA ALA A 74 -9.38 -12.42 1.07
C ALA A 74 -9.03 -13.03 2.45
N ALA A 75 -7.82 -13.58 2.61
CA ALA A 75 -7.38 -14.14 3.88
C ALA A 75 -7.15 -13.04 4.93
N LEU A 76 -6.54 -11.92 4.54
CA LEU A 76 -6.38 -10.74 5.38
C LEU A 76 -7.75 -10.15 5.75
N CYS A 77 -8.62 -9.92 4.77
CA CYS A 77 -9.97 -9.37 5.01
C CYS A 77 -10.76 -10.21 6.02
N ARG A 78 -10.73 -11.55 5.90
CA ARG A 78 -11.35 -12.45 6.88
C ARG A 78 -10.78 -12.28 8.29
N ARG A 79 -9.46 -12.17 8.43
CA ARG A 79 -8.80 -11.95 9.73
C ARG A 79 -9.16 -10.60 10.36
N LEU A 80 -9.41 -9.60 9.51
CA LEU A 80 -9.75 -8.24 9.93
C LEU A 80 -11.27 -8.02 10.09
N GLY A 81 -12.09 -9.03 9.78
CA GLY A 81 -13.55 -8.90 9.87
C GLY A 81 -14.15 -7.93 8.85
N VAL A 82 -13.48 -7.70 7.72
CA VAL A 82 -13.93 -6.80 6.64
C VAL A 82 -14.09 -7.54 5.31
N ALA A 83 -14.83 -6.94 4.38
CA ALA A 83 -14.96 -7.48 3.04
C ALA A 83 -13.70 -7.21 2.20
N PRO A 84 -13.37 -8.06 1.22
CA PRO A 84 -12.43 -7.70 0.16
C PRO A 84 -12.90 -6.47 -0.61
N LEU A 85 -11.94 -5.67 -1.09
CA LEU A 85 -12.26 -4.58 -2.01
C LEU A 85 -12.62 -5.14 -3.37
N ALA A 86 -13.78 -4.73 -3.88
CA ALA A 86 -14.18 -5.01 -5.25
C ALA A 86 -13.55 -3.97 -6.18
N PHE A 87 -13.08 -4.43 -7.33
CA PHE A 87 -12.60 -3.56 -8.41
C PHE A 87 -13.41 -3.88 -9.67
N ASP A 88 -14.21 -2.92 -10.11
CA ASP A 88 -15.09 -3.05 -11.28
C ASP A 88 -14.47 -2.45 -12.55
N GLY A 89 -13.27 -1.87 -12.46
CA GLY A 89 -12.58 -1.21 -13.56
C GLY A 89 -13.12 0.18 -13.92
N ARG A 90 -14.11 0.71 -13.18
CA ARG A 90 -14.79 1.97 -13.47
C ARG A 90 -14.73 2.96 -12.31
N HIS A 91 -14.74 2.45 -11.08
CA HIS A 91 -14.67 3.24 -9.87
C HIS A 91 -13.39 2.95 -9.10
N ASP A 92 -12.89 3.98 -8.40
CA ASP A 92 -11.73 3.84 -7.53
C ASP A 92 -11.97 2.79 -6.45
N SER A 93 -11.06 1.81 -6.38
CA SER A 93 -11.01 0.77 -5.35
C SER A 93 -9.80 1.03 -4.45
N LEU A 94 -9.91 2.05 -3.61
CA LEU A 94 -8.83 2.49 -2.74
C LEU A 94 -8.88 1.82 -1.36
N PHE A 95 -9.96 2.02 -0.58
CA PHE A 95 -10.09 1.48 0.78
C PHE A 95 -11.52 1.17 1.16
N GLN A 96 -11.68 0.28 2.14
CA GLN A 96 -12.91 0.19 2.91
C GLN A 96 -12.95 1.49 3.71
N GLN A 97 -13.99 2.31 3.61
CA GLN A 97 -14.08 3.54 4.43
C GLN A 97 -14.63 3.24 5.84
N TYR A 98 -15.31 2.10 6.01
CA TYR A 98 -16.02 1.73 7.21
C TYR A 98 -15.79 0.24 7.54
N ASP A 99 -15.63 -0.09 8.82
CA ASP A 99 -15.76 -1.47 9.29
C ASP A 99 -17.23 -1.91 9.36
N SER A 100 -17.48 -3.17 9.73
CA SER A 100 -18.84 -3.72 9.89
C SER A 100 -19.67 -3.06 11.00
N SER A 101 -19.04 -2.22 11.84
CA SER A 101 -19.65 -1.42 12.90
C SER A 101 -19.73 0.09 12.59
N GLY A 102 -19.30 0.53 11.40
CA GLY A 102 -19.34 1.94 10.98
C GLY A 102 -18.16 2.80 11.45
N GLY A 103 -17.10 2.22 12.00
CA GLY A 103 -15.88 2.94 12.39
C GLY A 103 -15.06 3.40 11.18
N LYS A 104 -14.46 4.61 11.24
CA LYS A 104 -13.56 5.14 10.19
C LYS A 104 -12.35 4.21 10.02
N PHE A 105 -12.10 3.76 8.80
CA PHE A 105 -11.15 2.68 8.51
C PHE A 105 -9.75 3.18 8.11
N MET A 106 -9.65 4.22 7.27
CA MET A 106 -8.37 4.77 6.82
C MET A 106 -8.45 6.28 6.51
N GLU A 107 -7.43 7.02 6.90
CA GLU A 107 -7.28 8.46 6.65
C GLU A 107 -6.06 8.74 5.78
N TYR A 108 -6.22 9.57 4.74
CA TYR A 108 -5.10 10.10 3.95
C TYR A 108 -4.45 11.27 4.68
N LEU A 109 -3.15 11.17 4.93
CA LEU A 109 -2.36 12.20 5.60
C LEU A 109 -1.51 13.02 4.62
N HIS A 110 -1.05 12.40 3.54
CA HIS A 110 -0.26 13.04 2.50
C HIS A 110 -0.40 12.27 1.18
N ASP A 111 -0.47 12.98 0.05
CA ASP A 111 -0.47 12.40 -1.28
C ASP A 111 0.81 12.83 -2.02
N TYR A 112 1.64 11.86 -2.40
CA TYR A 112 2.87 12.13 -3.17
C TYR A 112 2.59 12.22 -4.67
N GLY A 113 1.36 11.93 -5.12
CA GLY A 113 0.98 11.90 -6.51
C GLY A 113 1.34 10.58 -7.20
N THR A 114 1.53 10.65 -8.51
CA THR A 114 1.73 9.48 -9.37
C THR A 114 3.08 9.50 -10.08
N PHE A 115 3.63 8.31 -10.32
CA PHE A 115 4.96 8.08 -10.87
C PHE A 115 4.94 6.93 -11.89
N PRO A 116 5.80 6.96 -12.93
CA PRO A 116 5.91 5.86 -13.90
C PRO A 116 6.50 4.59 -13.30
N ASP A 117 7.28 4.70 -12.22
CA ASP A 117 7.88 3.61 -11.45
C ASP A 117 8.07 4.05 -9.99
N VAL A 118 8.55 3.16 -9.12
CA VAL A 118 8.82 3.46 -7.71
C VAL A 118 9.90 4.55 -7.63
N PRO A 119 9.60 5.74 -7.07
CA PRO A 119 10.58 6.81 -6.91
C PRO A 119 11.49 6.49 -5.73
N ARG A 120 12.48 5.61 -5.96
CA ARG A 120 13.29 4.97 -4.92
C ARG A 120 13.92 5.96 -3.93
N GLU A 121 14.45 7.07 -4.41
CA GLU A 121 15.09 8.08 -3.55
C GLU A 121 14.09 8.71 -2.59
N LEU A 122 12.96 9.20 -3.12
CA LEU A 122 11.86 9.75 -2.33
C LEU A 122 11.31 8.73 -1.33
N PHE A 123 11.14 7.47 -1.76
CA PHE A 123 10.69 6.38 -0.89
C PHE A 123 11.63 6.21 0.31
N ILE A 124 12.93 6.09 0.07
CA ILE A 124 13.94 5.90 1.12
C ILE A 124 13.99 7.12 2.05
N ASP A 125 13.94 8.32 1.50
CA ASP A 125 14.03 9.56 2.29
C ASP A 125 12.81 9.72 3.21
N GLU A 126 11.60 9.42 2.74
CA GLU A 126 10.40 9.46 3.56
C GLU A 126 10.41 8.36 4.64
N LEU A 127 10.91 7.16 4.34
CA LEU A 127 11.09 6.12 5.36
C LEU A 127 12.08 6.54 6.45
N LYS A 128 13.23 7.14 6.09
CA LYS A 128 14.22 7.61 7.06
C LYS A 128 13.67 8.73 7.95
N LYS A 129 12.93 9.65 7.34
CA LYS A 129 12.30 10.78 8.03
C LYS A 129 11.27 10.33 9.05
N HIS A 130 10.43 9.36 8.70
CA HIS A 130 9.33 8.92 9.55
C HIS A 130 9.68 7.76 10.49
N TYR A 131 10.65 6.93 10.12
CA TYR A 131 11.08 5.76 10.90
C TYR A 131 12.60 5.74 11.14
N PRO A 132 13.21 6.81 11.70
CA PRO A 132 14.67 6.90 11.85
C PRO A 132 15.26 5.74 12.66
N HIS A 133 14.51 5.24 13.65
CA HIS A 133 14.92 4.11 14.49
C HIS A 133 15.14 2.80 13.72
N ILE A 134 14.54 2.64 12.54
CA ILE A 134 14.76 1.48 11.66
C ILE A 134 16.15 1.56 11.00
N PHE A 135 16.67 2.77 10.76
CA PHE A 135 17.93 3.00 10.06
C PHE A 135 19.13 3.21 11.00
N GLU A 136 18.89 3.67 12.23
CA GLU A 136 19.95 3.95 13.23
C GLU A 136 20.52 2.71 13.91
N HIS A 137 19.71 1.65 14.04
CA HIS A 137 20.11 0.39 14.65
C HIS A 137 19.63 -0.80 13.79
N PRO A 138 20.44 -1.27 12.83
CA PRO A 138 20.13 -2.49 12.09
C PRO A 138 20.29 -3.68 13.04
N GLN A 139 19.28 -3.91 13.88
CA GLN A 139 19.11 -5.18 14.57
C GLN A 139 18.92 -6.28 13.52
N PRO A 140 19.27 -7.54 13.82
CA PRO A 140 18.94 -8.67 12.98
C PRO A 140 17.43 -8.96 13.10
N TYR A 141 16.59 -8.09 12.56
CA TYR A 141 15.16 -8.34 12.50
C TYR A 141 14.89 -9.41 11.44
N SER A 142 14.05 -10.38 11.82
CA SER A 142 13.45 -11.39 10.95
C SER A 142 12.85 -10.77 9.69
N ASP A 143 12.67 -11.58 8.64
CA ASP A 143 12.20 -11.25 7.28
C ASP A 143 11.09 -10.19 7.14
N GLU A 144 10.32 -9.92 8.20
CA GLU A 144 9.29 -8.89 8.29
C GLU A 144 9.77 -7.43 8.11
N LEU A 145 11.01 -7.09 8.43
CA LEU A 145 11.53 -5.74 8.16
C LEU A 145 11.94 -5.56 6.68
N TYR A 146 12.37 -6.65 6.03
CA TYR A 146 12.58 -6.70 4.57
C TYR A 146 11.28 -6.54 3.78
N ILE A 147 10.12 -6.69 4.43
CA ILE A 147 8.79 -6.40 3.88
C ILE A 147 8.51 -4.87 3.88
N MET A 148 9.48 -4.02 4.22
CA MET A 148 9.32 -2.56 4.18
C MET A 148 10.40 -1.83 3.37
N THR A 149 11.38 -2.55 2.81
CA THR A 149 12.50 -1.98 2.03
C THR A 149 12.67 -2.66 0.69
#